data_AF-A0A4T0BYP5-F1
#
_entry.id   AF-A0A4T0BYP5-F1
#
_cell.length_a   1.000
_cell.length_b   1.000
_cell.length_c   1.000
_cell.angle_alpha   90.00
_cell.angle_beta   90.00
_cell.angle_gamma   90.00
#
_symmetry.space_group_name_H-M   'P 1'
#
loop_
_entity.id
_entity.type
_entity.pdbx_description
1 polymer ?
#
loop_
_entity_poly.entity_id
_entity_poly.type
_entity_poly.pdbx_seq_one_letter_code
_entity_poly.pdbx_strand_id
1 'polypeptide(L)'
;MHQRALVTDDKALQDYNPIRLPEGMNFSQSLAHIEKEIKQLEEFPTLPKVSRYRFAEQPHRYKFTNISEEITNPTELNRCGRFVDIWGVQIALELEYNATKSTMSEELRLDAHSRLVATSIKLKELFELLFQKRTRKSMTVLLDELFALCKKNTMLAWDRRPYEPLIVAEEEFWPRFPMQLLDITPRPEALGNDLMDTAEANQVRRGLIKALFTHPSSPLLESIERLGAGAREGLVVPEFTDPLAGGRIDPSQLLTKDITREQLNALTKAYIEWPFRPIGAEAIEAQAMLQESVEV
;
A
#
# COMPACT_ATOMS: atom_id res chain seq x y z
N MET A 1 3.73 -17.43 1.04
CA MET A 1 4.27 -17.77 2.38
C MET A 1 3.18 -17.92 3.43
N HIS A 2 2.25 -16.95 3.58
CA HIS A 2 1.23 -16.97 4.63
C HIS A 2 0.30 -18.21 4.58
N GLN A 3 -0.13 -18.68 3.39
CA GLN A 3 -0.89 -19.95 3.24
C GLN A 3 -0.14 -21.20 3.72
N ARG A 4 1.19 -21.28 3.56
CA ARG A 4 1.99 -22.40 4.09
C ARG A 4 2.22 -22.28 5.60
N ALA A 5 2.32 -21.07 6.13
CA ALA A 5 2.44 -20.82 7.58
C ALA A 5 1.13 -21.14 8.35
N LEU A 6 -0.02 -20.99 7.69
CA LEU A 6 -1.34 -21.30 8.26
C LEU A 6 -1.58 -22.79 8.50
N VAL A 7 -0.91 -23.67 7.75
CA VAL A 7 -1.04 -25.13 7.91
C VAL A 7 -0.27 -25.63 9.13
N THR A 8 0.75 -24.89 9.57
CA THR A 8 1.65 -25.30 10.66
C THR A 8 1.19 -24.90 12.07
N ASP A 9 0.27 -23.94 12.20
CA ASP A 9 0.07 -23.20 13.47
C ASP A 9 -1.26 -23.44 14.19
N ASP A 10 -2.17 -24.27 13.65
CA ASP A 10 -3.48 -24.60 14.24
C ASP A 10 -4.34 -23.37 14.64
N LYS A 11 -4.08 -22.21 14.02
CA LYS A 11 -4.71 -20.91 14.28
C LYS A 11 -5.59 -20.47 13.12
N ALA A 12 -6.65 -19.73 13.42
CA ALA A 12 -7.56 -19.20 12.40
C ALA A 12 -6.88 -18.09 11.57
N LEU A 13 -7.16 -18.05 10.26
CA LEU A 13 -6.68 -17.01 9.34
C LEU A 13 -6.96 -15.57 9.84
N GLN A 14 -8.06 -15.40 10.59
CA GLN A 14 -8.47 -14.12 11.18
C GLN A 14 -7.50 -13.57 12.23
N ASP A 15 -6.66 -14.42 12.83
CA ASP A 15 -5.63 -14.00 13.80
C ASP A 15 -4.46 -13.29 13.12
N TYR A 16 -4.26 -13.52 11.82
CA TYR A 16 -3.22 -12.92 11.00
C TYR A 16 -3.72 -11.71 10.20
N ASN A 17 -5.00 -11.32 10.35
CA ASN A 17 -5.52 -10.11 9.71
C ASN A 17 -5.45 -8.92 10.70
N PRO A 18 -4.52 -7.97 10.50
CA PRO A 18 -4.46 -6.78 11.32
C PRO A 18 -5.52 -5.73 10.93
N ILE A 19 -6.05 -5.77 9.70
CA ILE A 19 -7.00 -4.78 9.18
C ILE A 19 -8.40 -5.10 9.68
N ARG A 20 -8.73 -4.58 10.86
CA ARG A 20 -10.03 -4.73 11.51
C ARG A 20 -10.27 -3.58 12.48
N LEU A 21 -11.54 -3.28 12.72
CA LEU A 21 -11.94 -2.34 13.76
C LEU A 21 -11.91 -3.03 15.14
N PRO A 22 -11.68 -2.27 16.22
CA PRO A 22 -11.86 -2.78 17.59
C PRO A 22 -13.28 -3.32 17.82
N GLU A 23 -13.39 -4.46 18.49
CA GLU A 23 -14.68 -5.08 18.77
C GLU A 23 -15.50 -4.25 19.75
N GLY A 24 -16.80 -4.10 19.45
CA GLY A 24 -17.73 -3.37 20.32
C GLY A 24 -17.57 -1.85 20.33
N MET A 25 -16.74 -1.27 19.46
CA MET A 25 -16.57 0.18 19.31
C MET A 25 -17.24 0.67 18.02
N ASN A 26 -17.93 1.82 18.10
CA ASN A 26 -18.39 2.53 16.90
C ASN A 26 -17.24 3.33 16.26
N PHE A 27 -17.44 3.83 15.03
CA PHE A 27 -16.42 4.61 14.30
C PHE A 27 -15.73 5.69 15.14
N SER A 28 -16.49 6.55 15.83
CA SER A 28 -15.95 7.64 16.65
C SER A 28 -15.16 7.15 17.87
N GLN A 29 -15.60 6.06 18.49
CA GLN A 29 -14.89 5.41 19.60
C GLN A 29 -13.59 4.77 19.12
N SER A 30 -13.63 4.10 17.96
CA SER A 30 -12.46 3.49 17.32
C SER A 30 -11.42 4.54 16.94
N LEU A 31 -11.85 5.69 16.44
CA LEU A 31 -10.99 6.83 16.13
C LEU A 31 -10.34 7.43 17.39
N ALA A 32 -11.10 7.60 18.48
CA ALA A 32 -10.52 8.05 19.75
C ALA A 32 -9.57 7.01 20.36
N HIS A 33 -9.87 5.72 20.17
CA HIS A 33 -9.02 4.62 20.62
C HIS A 33 -7.66 4.63 19.92
N ILE A 34 -7.64 4.76 18.58
CA ILE A 34 -6.37 4.78 17.84
C ILE A 34 -5.54 6.01 18.20
N GLU A 35 -6.16 7.19 18.39
CA GLU A 35 -5.45 8.39 18.85
C GLU A 35 -4.77 8.18 20.21
N LYS A 36 -5.45 7.50 21.14
CA LYS A 36 -4.90 7.15 22.44
C LYS A 36 -3.75 6.15 22.33
N GLU A 37 -3.85 5.15 21.47
CA GLU A 37 -2.79 4.16 21.24
C GLU A 37 -1.56 4.77 20.57
N ILE A 38 -1.75 5.67 19.59
CA ILE A 38 -0.68 6.45 18.96
C ILE A 38 0.04 7.29 20.00
N LYS A 39 -0.69 7.99 20.88
CA LYS A 39 -0.09 8.79 21.96
C LYS A 39 0.73 7.95 22.93
N GLN A 40 0.24 6.76 23.29
CA GLN A 40 0.99 5.82 24.14
C GLN A 40 2.31 5.37 23.48
N LEU A 41 2.29 5.11 22.16
CA LEU A 41 3.51 4.78 21.41
C LEU A 41 4.47 5.96 21.31
N GLU A 42 3.96 7.18 21.17
CA GLU A 42 4.75 8.41 21.13
C GLU A 42 5.49 8.66 22.45
N GLU A 43 4.87 8.36 23.59
CA GLU A 43 5.47 8.51 24.91
C GLU A 43 6.55 7.44 25.19
N PHE A 44 6.53 6.30 24.48
CA PHE A 44 7.43 5.16 24.74
C PHE A 44 8.93 5.50 24.81
N PRO A 45 9.51 6.29 23.87
CA PRO A 45 10.93 6.65 23.91
C PRO A 45 11.31 7.52 25.12
N THR A 46 10.33 8.16 25.76
CA THR A 46 10.54 9.02 26.94
C THR A 46 10.42 8.25 28.26
N LEU A 47 9.80 7.07 28.25
CA LEU A 47 9.58 6.28 29.47
C LEU A 47 10.90 5.79 30.10
N PRO A 48 10.96 5.61 31.44
CA PRO A 48 12.06 4.92 32.10
C PRO A 48 12.21 3.48 31.59
N LYS A 49 13.44 2.93 31.61
CA LYS A 49 13.73 1.57 31.08
C LYS A 49 12.78 0.50 31.63
N VAL A 50 12.50 0.50 32.93
CA VAL A 50 11.59 -0.48 33.58
C VAL A 50 10.17 -0.39 33.02
N SER A 51 9.68 0.83 32.80
CA SER A 51 8.35 1.07 32.21
C SER A 51 8.30 0.67 30.74
N ARG A 52 9.41 0.81 29.99
CA ARG A 52 9.50 0.31 28.60
C ARG A 52 9.40 -1.20 28.51
N TYR A 53 9.97 -1.95 29.45
CA TYR A 53 9.83 -3.40 29.48
C TYR A 53 8.36 -3.80 29.66
N ARG A 54 7.66 -3.20 30.64
CA ARG A 54 6.22 -3.46 30.84
C ARG A 54 5.38 -3.10 29.62
N PHE A 55 5.72 -2.00 28.95
CA PHE A 55 5.04 -1.60 27.71
C PHE A 55 5.28 -2.59 26.57
N ALA A 56 6.53 -3.07 26.43
CA ALA A 56 6.91 -4.05 25.44
C ALA A 56 6.39 -5.46 25.75
N GLU A 57 5.96 -5.75 26.97
CA GLU A 57 5.31 -7.02 27.34
C GLU A 57 3.80 -7.05 27.08
N GLN A 58 3.21 -5.91 26.70
CA GLN A 58 1.79 -5.88 26.37
C GLN A 58 1.51 -6.75 25.13
N PRO A 59 0.46 -7.59 25.19
CA PRO A 59 0.13 -8.47 24.09
C PRO A 59 -0.35 -7.68 22.87
N HIS A 60 -0.02 -8.19 21.70
CA HIS A 60 -0.51 -7.73 20.40
C HIS A 60 -1.42 -8.81 19.83
N ARG A 61 -2.39 -8.39 19.00
CA ARG A 61 -3.44 -9.28 18.48
C ARG A 61 -3.00 -9.94 17.17
N TYR A 62 -2.30 -9.20 16.31
CA TYR A 62 -1.66 -9.76 15.13
C TYR A 62 -0.63 -10.82 15.53
N LYS A 63 -0.57 -11.95 14.84
CA LYS A 63 0.45 -12.98 15.09
C LYS A 63 1.46 -12.97 13.96
N PHE A 64 2.74 -12.92 14.31
CA PHE A 64 3.81 -13.11 13.35
C PHE A 64 3.91 -14.58 12.94
N THR A 65 4.28 -14.83 11.68
CA THR A 65 4.72 -16.15 11.22
C THR A 65 6.16 -16.42 11.66
N ASN A 66 6.59 -17.68 11.77
CA ASN A 66 7.96 -18.05 12.14
C ASN A 66 9.04 -17.32 11.32
N ILE A 67 8.80 -17.10 10.02
CA ILE A 67 9.71 -16.37 9.11
C ILE A 67 9.79 -14.88 9.49
N SER A 68 8.69 -14.30 9.95
CA SER A 68 8.64 -12.91 10.41
C SER A 68 9.07 -12.73 11.87
N GLU A 69 9.11 -13.80 12.68
CA GLU A 69 9.63 -13.78 14.06
C GLU A 69 11.17 -13.76 14.09
N GLU A 70 11.85 -14.32 13.07
CA GLU A 70 13.33 -14.25 12.93
C GLU A 70 13.87 -12.82 12.76
N ILE A 71 12.98 -11.84 12.56
CA ILE A 71 13.33 -10.47 12.21
C ILE A 71 13.73 -9.64 13.45
N THR A 72 13.37 -10.05 14.68
CA THR A 72 13.43 -9.17 15.85
C THR A 72 13.66 -9.87 17.19
N ASN A 73 14.31 -9.17 18.13
CA ASN A 73 14.35 -9.55 19.55
C ASN A 73 12.91 -9.62 20.12
N PRO A 74 12.55 -10.55 21.04
CA PRO A 74 11.23 -10.59 21.67
C PRO A 74 10.68 -9.24 22.16
N THR A 75 11.54 -8.36 22.67
CA THR A 75 11.14 -7.01 23.13
C THR A 75 10.82 -6.04 21.97
N GLU A 76 11.33 -6.30 20.77
CA GLU A 76 10.99 -5.59 19.54
C GLU A 76 9.78 -6.21 18.84
N LEU A 77 9.60 -7.53 18.91
CA LEU A 77 8.49 -8.24 18.28
C LEU A 77 7.13 -7.71 18.76
N ASN A 78 6.93 -7.56 20.07
CA ASN A 78 5.69 -7.00 20.62
C ASN A 78 5.46 -5.54 20.19
N ARG A 79 6.52 -4.73 20.08
CA ARG A 79 6.41 -3.35 19.60
C ARG A 79 6.01 -3.30 18.12
N CYS A 80 6.62 -4.15 17.31
CA CYS A 80 6.25 -4.33 15.90
C CYS A 80 4.79 -4.77 15.80
N GLY A 81 4.39 -5.73 16.63
CA GLY A 81 3.03 -6.27 16.65
C GLY A 81 1.98 -5.23 16.97
N ARG A 82 2.21 -4.44 18.03
CA ARG A 82 1.32 -3.32 18.38
C ARG A 82 1.26 -2.27 17.28
N PHE A 83 2.40 -1.95 16.66
CA PHE A 83 2.40 -1.03 15.52
C PHE A 83 1.57 -1.58 14.36
N VAL A 84 1.71 -2.86 14.03
CA VAL A 84 0.93 -3.54 12.98
C VAL A 84 -0.57 -3.54 13.31
N ASP A 85 -0.96 -3.78 14.56
CA ASP A 85 -2.38 -3.69 14.99
C ASP A 85 -2.93 -2.27 14.78
N ILE A 86 -2.20 -1.24 15.23
CA ILE A 86 -2.63 0.16 15.11
C ILE A 86 -2.69 0.58 13.64
N TRP A 87 -1.69 0.20 12.84
CA TRP A 87 -1.69 0.41 11.39
C TRP A 87 -2.88 -0.27 10.71
N GLY A 88 -3.23 -1.48 11.13
CA GLY A 88 -4.37 -2.21 10.59
C GLY A 88 -5.71 -1.54 10.95
N VAL A 89 -5.86 -1.07 12.19
CA VAL A 89 -7.03 -0.27 12.62
C VAL A 89 -7.13 1.03 11.82
N GLN A 90 -6.01 1.71 11.56
CA GLN A 90 -5.99 2.91 10.72
C GLN A 90 -6.58 2.63 9.34
N ILE A 91 -6.14 1.57 8.67
CA ILE A 91 -6.65 1.22 7.33
C ILE A 91 -8.13 0.83 7.41
N ALA A 92 -8.54 0.08 8.43
CA ALA A 92 -9.94 -0.29 8.62
C ALA A 92 -10.84 0.95 8.80
N LEU A 93 -10.38 1.95 9.55
CA LEU A 93 -11.07 3.23 9.71
C LEU A 93 -11.12 4.04 8.42
N GLU A 94 -10.05 4.06 7.62
CA GLU A 94 -10.03 4.71 6.30
C GLU A 94 -11.09 4.11 5.37
N LEU A 95 -11.22 2.77 5.37
CA LEU A 95 -12.23 2.05 4.59
C LEU A 95 -13.65 2.33 5.10
N GLU A 96 -13.87 2.29 6.41
CA GLU A 96 -15.18 2.56 7.03
C GLU A 96 -15.63 4.00 6.78
N TYR A 97 -14.75 4.98 7.01
CA TYR A 97 -15.01 6.39 6.72
C TYR A 97 -15.44 6.58 5.27
N ASN A 98 -14.73 5.97 4.33
CA ASN A 98 -15.03 6.14 2.92
C ASN A 98 -16.34 5.45 2.48
N ALA A 99 -16.72 4.37 3.17
CA ALA A 99 -18.00 3.70 2.96
C ALA A 99 -19.18 4.49 3.53
N THR A 100 -18.99 5.21 4.65
CA THR A 100 -20.06 5.95 5.34
C THR A 100 -20.10 7.45 5.04
N LYS A 101 -19.07 8.03 4.41
CA LYS A 101 -18.93 9.49 4.19
C LYS A 101 -20.14 10.15 3.52
N SER A 102 -20.89 9.42 2.70
CA SER A 102 -22.09 9.93 2.01
C SER A 102 -23.31 10.07 2.94
N THR A 103 -23.31 9.36 4.07
CA THR A 103 -24.40 9.36 5.06
C THR A 103 -24.15 10.30 6.24
N MET A 104 -22.91 10.77 6.40
CA MET A 104 -22.50 11.65 7.50
C MET A 104 -22.85 13.11 7.21
N SER A 105 -23.07 13.91 8.26
CA SER A 105 -23.17 15.37 8.12
C SER A 105 -21.82 15.95 7.68
N GLU A 106 -21.86 17.10 7.01
CA GLU A 106 -20.65 17.74 6.47
C GLU A 106 -19.62 18.08 7.54
N GLU A 107 -20.07 18.60 8.69
CA GLU A 107 -19.21 18.93 9.83
C GLU A 107 -18.49 17.69 10.38
N LEU A 108 -19.23 16.60 10.60
CA LEU A 108 -18.66 15.33 11.09
C LEU A 108 -17.70 14.71 10.08
N ARG A 109 -17.98 14.86 8.78
CA ARG A 109 -17.12 14.38 7.72
C ARG A 109 -15.78 15.11 7.70
N LEU A 110 -15.80 16.44 7.81
CA LEU A 110 -14.57 17.25 7.85
C LEU A 110 -13.74 16.97 9.11
N ASP A 111 -14.38 16.87 10.28
CA ASP A 111 -13.71 16.49 11.53
C ASP A 111 -13.04 15.11 11.41
N ALA A 112 -13.81 14.08 11.03
CA ALA A 112 -13.31 12.73 10.88
C ALA A 112 -12.16 12.64 9.86
N HIS A 113 -12.28 13.32 8.72
CA HIS A 113 -11.22 13.36 7.71
C HIS A 113 -9.94 13.97 8.28
N SER A 114 -10.03 15.13 8.95
CA SER A 114 -8.87 15.82 9.51
C SER A 114 -8.13 14.96 10.55
N ARG A 115 -8.88 14.25 11.38
CA ARG A 115 -8.35 13.33 12.40
C ARG A 115 -7.70 12.10 11.79
N LEU A 116 -8.29 11.53 10.73
CA LEU A 116 -7.71 10.40 10.00
C LEU A 116 -6.42 10.77 9.27
N VAL A 117 -6.35 11.97 8.68
CA VAL A 117 -5.11 12.49 8.09
C VAL A 117 -4.05 12.69 9.17
N ALA A 118 -4.41 13.32 10.29
CA ALA A 118 -3.47 13.56 11.39
C ALA A 118 -2.91 12.27 12.01
N THR A 119 -3.75 11.27 12.24
CA THR A 119 -3.34 9.95 12.75
C THR A 119 -2.45 9.20 11.75
N SER A 120 -2.79 9.28 10.46
CA SER A 120 -1.99 8.72 9.37
C SER A 120 -0.57 9.32 9.32
N ILE A 121 -0.45 10.66 9.40
CA ILE A 121 0.84 11.37 9.43
C ILE A 121 1.65 10.94 10.67
N LYS A 122 1.02 10.93 11.85
CA LYS A 122 1.68 10.52 13.10
C LYS A 122 2.19 9.09 13.04
N LEU A 123 1.46 8.17 12.43
CA LEU A 123 1.93 6.78 12.28
C LEU A 123 3.20 6.67 11.46
N LYS A 124 3.32 7.48 10.40
CA LYS A 124 4.55 7.56 9.59
C LYS A 124 5.73 8.10 10.40
N GLU A 125 5.51 9.14 11.19
CA GLU A 125 6.54 9.70 12.08
C GLU A 125 6.95 8.71 13.18
N LEU A 126 5.99 8.02 13.78
CA LEU A 126 6.24 6.99 14.78
C LEU A 126 7.03 5.82 14.23
N PHE A 127 6.76 5.41 12.98
CA PHE A 127 7.51 4.33 12.34
C PHE A 127 9.02 4.66 12.25
N GLU A 128 9.35 5.90 11.94
CA GLU A 128 10.72 6.40 11.89
C GLU A 128 11.36 6.53 13.27
N LEU A 129 10.58 6.97 14.27
CA LEU A 129 11.03 7.18 15.65
C LEU A 129 11.27 5.85 16.41
N LEU A 130 10.38 4.87 16.25
CA LEU A 130 10.36 3.66 17.07
C LEU A 130 11.33 2.58 16.61
N PHE A 131 11.66 2.54 15.32
CA PHE A 131 12.33 1.40 14.71
C PHE A 131 13.67 1.79 14.04
N GLN A 132 14.67 0.94 14.20
CA GLN A 132 15.95 1.08 13.51
C GLN A 132 15.82 0.73 12.03
N LYS A 133 16.79 1.17 11.22
CA LYS A 133 16.79 0.99 9.75
C LYS A 133 16.57 -0.47 9.31
N ARG A 134 17.16 -1.45 10.00
CA ARG A 134 16.98 -2.87 9.68
C ARG A 134 15.54 -3.32 9.92
N THR A 135 15.01 -3.08 11.11
CA THR A 135 13.64 -3.42 11.50
C THR A 135 12.63 -2.73 10.59
N ARG A 136 12.85 -1.45 10.25
CA ARG A 136 12.02 -0.71 9.29
C ARG A 136 11.94 -1.39 7.94
N LYS A 137 13.08 -1.77 7.34
CA LYS A 137 13.06 -2.48 6.05
C LYS A 137 12.20 -3.74 6.08
N SER A 138 12.39 -4.56 7.11
CA SER A 138 11.64 -5.80 7.26
C SER A 138 10.15 -5.54 7.53
N MET A 139 9.82 -4.56 8.37
CA MET A 139 8.44 -4.17 8.62
C MET A 139 7.78 -3.57 7.37
N THR A 140 8.49 -2.79 6.56
CA THR A 140 7.94 -2.27 5.30
C THR A 140 7.53 -3.41 4.38
N VAL A 141 8.35 -4.45 4.25
CA VAL A 141 7.99 -5.66 3.48
C VAL A 141 6.77 -6.35 4.09
N LEU A 142 6.74 -6.51 5.41
CA LEU A 142 5.61 -7.15 6.09
C LEU A 142 4.30 -6.37 5.90
N LEU A 143 4.30 -5.06 6.14
CA LEU A 143 3.12 -4.20 6.01
C LEU A 143 2.60 -4.18 4.58
N ASP A 144 3.50 -4.18 3.60
CA ASP A 144 3.19 -4.28 2.19
C ASP A 144 2.54 -5.62 1.82
N GLU A 145 3.11 -6.75 2.27
CA GLU A 145 2.50 -8.08 2.09
C GLU A 145 1.12 -8.17 2.74
N LEU A 146 0.96 -7.63 3.96
CA LEU A 146 -0.30 -7.60 4.68
C LEU A 146 -1.33 -6.73 3.98
N PHE A 147 -0.92 -5.55 3.48
CA PHE A 147 -1.79 -4.67 2.72
C PHE A 147 -2.28 -5.37 1.45
N ALA A 148 -1.38 -6.03 0.71
CA ALA A 148 -1.72 -6.79 -0.48
C ALA A 148 -2.71 -7.94 -0.20
N LEU A 149 -2.52 -8.66 0.91
CA LEU A 149 -3.35 -9.79 1.32
C LEU A 149 -4.74 -9.37 1.79
N CYS A 150 -4.85 -8.20 2.43
CA CYS A 150 -6.10 -7.73 3.03
C CYS A 150 -6.94 -6.83 2.10
N LYS A 151 -6.45 -6.50 0.89
CA LYS A 151 -7.24 -5.78 -0.11
C LYS A 151 -8.49 -6.59 -0.49
N LYS A 152 -9.62 -5.90 -0.62
CA LYS A 152 -10.91 -6.48 -1.06
C LYS A 152 -10.78 -7.24 -2.38
N ASN A 153 -9.97 -6.72 -3.30
CA ASN A 153 -9.62 -7.40 -4.55
C ASN A 153 -8.24 -8.01 -4.40
N THR A 154 -8.14 -9.34 -4.48
CA THR A 154 -6.86 -10.06 -4.40
C THR A 154 -5.88 -9.54 -5.45
N MET A 155 -4.65 -9.22 -5.08
CA MET A 155 -3.70 -8.58 -6.02
C MET A 155 -3.24 -9.53 -7.13
N LEU A 156 -3.09 -10.82 -6.82
CA LEU A 156 -2.66 -11.82 -7.80
C LEU A 156 -3.85 -12.29 -8.64
N ALA A 157 -3.67 -12.29 -9.97
CA ALA A 157 -4.66 -12.88 -10.88
C ALA A 157 -4.92 -14.36 -10.56
N TRP A 158 -3.92 -15.05 -10.00
CA TRP A 158 -4.01 -16.43 -9.52
C TRP A 158 -5.13 -16.63 -8.49
N ASP A 159 -5.30 -15.69 -7.57
CA ASP A 159 -6.28 -15.78 -6.49
C ASP A 159 -7.71 -15.44 -6.96
N ARG A 160 -7.86 -14.89 -8.17
CA ARG A 160 -9.16 -14.52 -8.76
C ARG A 160 -9.75 -15.62 -9.63
N ARG A 161 -9.07 -16.75 -9.76
CA ARG A 161 -9.47 -17.80 -10.72
C ARG A 161 -10.71 -18.52 -10.21
N PRO A 162 -11.72 -18.73 -11.07
CA PRO A 162 -12.92 -19.49 -10.69
C PRO A 162 -12.66 -21.00 -10.59
N TYR A 163 -11.55 -21.49 -11.14
CA TYR A 163 -11.15 -22.89 -11.11
C TYR A 163 -9.65 -23.02 -10.87
N GLU A 164 -9.25 -24.15 -10.27
CA GLU A 164 -7.84 -24.50 -10.12
C GLU A 164 -7.21 -24.83 -11.49
N PRO A 165 -5.92 -24.49 -11.68
CA PRO A 165 -5.23 -24.75 -12.93
C PRO A 165 -5.03 -26.27 -13.09
N LEU A 166 -4.99 -26.72 -14.34
CA LEU A 166 -4.55 -28.07 -14.63
C LEU A 166 -3.07 -28.21 -14.22
N ILE A 167 -2.79 -29.17 -13.35
CA ILE A 167 -1.42 -29.52 -12.96
C ILE A 167 -0.86 -30.38 -14.08
N VAL A 168 0.26 -29.94 -14.64
CA VAL A 168 0.99 -30.63 -15.70
C VAL A 168 2.38 -30.98 -15.20
N ALA A 169 2.88 -32.14 -15.61
CA ALA A 169 4.23 -32.59 -15.28
C ALA A 169 5.21 -32.19 -16.40
N GLU A 170 6.50 -32.02 -16.06
CA GLU A 170 7.52 -31.59 -17.02
C GLU A 170 7.71 -32.63 -18.15
N GLU A 171 7.46 -33.91 -17.84
CA GLU A 171 7.56 -35.04 -18.78
C GLU A 171 6.47 -35.04 -19.86
N GLU A 172 5.40 -34.27 -19.68
CA GLU A 172 4.29 -34.15 -20.66
C GLU A 172 4.64 -33.23 -21.84
N PHE A 173 5.79 -32.55 -21.78
CA PHE A 173 6.22 -31.57 -22.78
C PHE A 173 7.54 -31.92 -23.47
N TRP A 174 7.67 -31.48 -24.72
CA TRP A 174 8.93 -31.53 -25.47
C TRP A 174 9.28 -30.15 -26.05
N PRO A 175 10.45 -29.58 -25.73
CA PRO A 175 11.44 -30.08 -24.77
C PRO A 175 10.90 -30.05 -23.32
N ARG A 176 11.45 -30.93 -22.48
CA ARG A 176 11.06 -31.06 -21.07
C ARG A 176 11.47 -29.79 -20.31
N PHE A 177 10.50 -28.92 -20.07
CA PHE A 177 10.64 -27.73 -19.23
C PHE A 177 9.29 -27.46 -18.55
N PRO A 178 9.28 -26.87 -17.34
CA PRO A 178 8.04 -26.43 -16.70
C PRO A 178 7.29 -25.42 -17.58
N MET A 179 6.11 -25.81 -18.08
CA MET A 179 5.28 -24.96 -18.92
C MET A 179 3.94 -24.66 -18.27
N GLN A 180 3.38 -23.49 -18.58
CA GLN A 180 2.07 -23.07 -18.14
C GLN A 180 1.32 -22.47 -19.33
N LEU A 181 0.05 -22.86 -19.50
CA LEU A 181 -0.86 -22.21 -20.43
C LEU A 181 -1.45 -20.95 -19.76
N LEU A 182 -1.30 -19.81 -20.43
CA LEU A 182 -1.91 -18.54 -20.02
C LEU A 182 -2.95 -18.14 -21.06
N ASP A 183 -4.21 -18.04 -20.65
CA ASP A 183 -5.28 -17.47 -21.46
C ASP A 183 -5.42 -15.97 -21.14
N ILE A 184 -5.15 -15.13 -22.15
CA ILE A 184 -5.16 -13.67 -22.01
C ILE A 184 -6.22 -13.13 -22.96
N THR A 185 -7.36 -12.72 -22.40
CA THR A 185 -8.39 -12.01 -23.15
C THR A 185 -8.11 -10.50 -23.16
N PRO A 186 -7.91 -9.88 -24.33
CA PRO A 186 -7.75 -8.43 -24.42
C PRO A 186 -9.03 -7.73 -23.95
N ARG A 187 -8.88 -6.64 -23.20
CA ARG A 187 -10.00 -5.80 -22.77
C ARG A 187 -9.89 -4.44 -23.44
N PRO A 188 -10.96 -3.95 -24.08
CA PRO A 188 -10.95 -2.59 -24.60
C PRO A 188 -10.92 -1.61 -23.44
N GLU A 189 -9.98 -0.67 -23.47
CA GLU A 189 -9.91 0.45 -22.53
C GLU A 189 -9.95 1.75 -23.31
N ALA A 190 -10.95 2.59 -23.03
CA ALA A 190 -11.08 3.91 -23.63
C ALA A 190 -10.15 4.89 -22.89
N LEU A 191 -8.90 4.96 -23.36
CA LEU A 191 -7.89 5.88 -22.86
C LEU A 191 -7.76 7.16 -23.70
N GLY A 192 -8.28 7.16 -24.93
CA GLY A 192 -8.32 8.35 -25.78
C GLY A 192 -9.28 9.42 -25.25
N ASN A 193 -8.95 10.68 -25.54
CA ASN A 193 -9.79 11.85 -25.31
C ASN A 193 -9.70 12.80 -26.52
N ASP A 194 -10.31 13.99 -26.45
CA ASP A 194 -10.27 14.97 -27.53
C ASP A 194 -8.83 15.44 -27.88
N LEU A 195 -7.86 15.21 -26.99
CA LEU A 195 -6.47 15.63 -27.16
C LEU A 195 -5.59 14.54 -27.81
N MET A 196 -5.91 13.26 -27.65
CA MET A 196 -5.11 12.13 -28.14
C MET A 196 -5.98 10.92 -28.50
N ASP A 197 -5.64 10.28 -29.62
CA ASP A 197 -6.24 9.00 -29.99
C ASP A 197 -5.81 7.89 -29.00
N THR A 198 -6.59 6.81 -28.96
CA THR A 198 -6.39 5.65 -28.10
C THR A 198 -5.00 5.02 -28.30
N ALA A 199 -4.46 5.00 -29.52
CA ALA A 199 -3.13 4.45 -29.78
C ALA A 199 -2.02 5.30 -29.11
N GLU A 200 -2.11 6.62 -29.21
CA GLU A 200 -1.16 7.56 -28.61
C GLU A 200 -1.26 7.55 -27.08
N ALA A 201 -2.48 7.55 -26.54
CA ALA A 201 -2.73 7.43 -25.10
C ALA A 201 -2.16 6.13 -24.53
N ASN A 202 -2.23 5.02 -25.27
CA ASN A 202 -1.59 3.76 -24.88
C ASN A 202 -0.06 3.86 -24.86
N GLN A 203 0.54 4.59 -25.79
CA GLN A 203 1.99 4.81 -25.79
C GLN A 203 2.42 5.66 -24.59
N VAL A 204 1.66 6.70 -24.26
CA VAL A 204 1.86 7.51 -23.04
C VAL A 204 1.77 6.61 -21.80
N ARG A 205 0.73 5.80 -21.69
CA ARG A 205 0.56 4.84 -20.57
C ARG A 205 1.75 3.90 -20.43
N ARG A 206 2.26 3.34 -21.54
CA ARG A 206 3.46 2.49 -21.52
C ARG A 206 4.69 3.23 -20.99
N GLY A 207 4.87 4.49 -21.41
CA GLY A 207 5.93 5.36 -20.90
C GLY A 207 5.80 5.60 -19.39
N LEU A 208 4.59 5.93 -18.92
CA LEU A 208 4.28 6.12 -17.51
C LEU A 208 4.56 4.86 -16.68
N ILE A 209 4.11 3.69 -17.13
CA ILE A 209 4.39 2.42 -16.44
C ILE A 209 5.91 2.22 -16.32
N LYS A 210 6.66 2.42 -17.40
CA LYS A 210 8.12 2.26 -17.37
C LYS A 210 8.78 3.23 -16.38
N ALA A 211 8.37 4.49 -16.36
CA ALA A 211 8.92 5.50 -15.46
C ALA A 211 8.59 5.18 -13.99
N LEU A 212 7.31 4.93 -13.68
CA LEU A 212 6.82 4.65 -12.33
C LEU A 212 7.44 3.37 -11.76
N PHE A 213 7.44 2.28 -12.53
CA PHE A 213 7.91 0.97 -12.07
C PHE A 213 9.44 0.79 -12.12
N THR A 214 10.20 1.88 -12.35
CA THR A 214 11.65 1.87 -12.07
C THR A 214 11.91 1.68 -10.57
N HIS A 215 11.06 2.27 -9.71
CA HIS A 215 11.14 2.14 -8.26
C HIS A 215 9.77 1.75 -7.67
N PRO A 216 9.34 0.48 -7.84
CA PRO A 216 7.98 0.06 -7.52
C PRO A 216 7.64 0.15 -6.02
N SER A 217 8.64 0.06 -5.15
CA SER A 217 8.48 0.16 -3.69
C SER A 217 8.60 1.59 -3.15
N SER A 218 8.82 2.59 -4.01
CA SER A 218 8.80 4.00 -3.58
C SER A 218 7.37 4.50 -3.38
N PRO A 219 7.14 5.52 -2.55
CA PRO A 219 5.88 6.25 -2.50
C PRO A 219 5.46 6.75 -3.88
N LEU A 220 4.16 6.68 -4.16
CA LEU A 220 3.59 7.05 -5.46
C LEU A 220 3.85 8.52 -5.76
N LEU A 221 3.63 9.41 -4.80
CA LEU A 221 3.85 10.85 -5.00
C LEU A 221 5.30 11.19 -5.35
N GLU A 222 6.27 10.47 -4.76
CA GLU A 222 7.69 10.63 -5.09
C GLU A 222 7.99 10.13 -6.51
N SER A 223 7.33 9.04 -6.92
CA SER A 223 7.50 8.48 -8.27
C SER A 223 6.86 9.38 -9.33
N ILE A 224 5.75 10.04 -9.01
CA ILE A 224 5.11 11.04 -9.87
C ILE A 224 5.98 12.28 -10.00
N GLU A 225 6.57 12.77 -8.91
CA GLU A 225 7.45 13.95 -8.95
C GLU A 225 8.64 13.77 -9.91
N ARG A 226 9.12 12.54 -10.08
CA ARG A 226 10.20 12.20 -11.03
C ARG A 226 9.78 12.29 -12.50
N LEU A 227 8.49 12.43 -12.82
CA LEU A 227 8.01 12.57 -14.19
C LEU A 227 8.31 13.96 -14.78
N GLY A 228 8.49 14.97 -13.92
CA GLY A 228 8.77 16.33 -14.31
C GLY A 228 8.50 17.33 -13.19
N ALA A 229 9.02 18.55 -13.33
CA ALA A 229 8.82 19.59 -12.33
C ALA A 229 7.33 19.94 -12.18
N GLY A 230 6.83 19.96 -10.94
CA GLY A 230 5.43 20.25 -10.65
C GLY A 230 4.46 19.11 -10.97
N ALA A 231 4.98 17.91 -11.22
CA ALA A 231 4.16 16.72 -11.49
C ALA A 231 3.32 16.33 -10.28
N ARG A 232 3.86 16.46 -9.05
CA ARG A 232 3.12 16.12 -7.84
C ARG A 232 1.86 16.98 -7.66
N GLU A 233 1.89 18.26 -7.97
CA GLU A 233 0.71 19.12 -7.85
C GLU A 233 -0.26 18.93 -9.02
N GLY A 234 0.26 18.69 -10.23
CA GLY A 234 -0.53 18.60 -11.46
C GLY A 234 -1.17 17.24 -11.72
N LEU A 235 -0.63 16.15 -11.17
CA LEU A 235 -1.02 14.77 -11.51
C LEU A 235 -1.63 13.99 -10.36
N VAL A 236 -1.84 14.60 -9.19
CA VAL A 236 -2.58 13.96 -8.10
C VAL A 236 -4.07 13.93 -8.44
N VAL A 237 -4.57 12.71 -8.66
CA VAL A 237 -5.97 12.46 -9.00
C VAL A 237 -6.78 12.02 -7.78
N PRO A 238 -8.11 12.25 -7.74
CA PRO A 238 -8.97 11.86 -6.62
C PRO A 238 -8.94 10.36 -6.29
N GLU A 239 -8.69 9.50 -7.28
CA GLU A 239 -8.61 8.05 -7.10
C GLU A 239 -7.44 7.62 -6.19
N PHE A 240 -6.42 8.46 -6.01
CA PHE A 240 -5.34 8.20 -5.06
C PHE A 240 -5.76 8.40 -3.60
N THR A 241 -6.76 9.26 -3.35
CA THR A 241 -7.28 9.54 -2.01
C THR A 241 -8.47 8.67 -1.63
N ASP A 242 -8.89 7.74 -2.50
CA ASP A 242 -10.06 6.88 -2.30
C ASP A 242 -9.64 5.45 -1.85
N PRO A 243 -9.76 5.11 -0.55
CA PRO A 243 -9.50 3.76 -0.04
C PRO A 243 -10.27 2.62 -0.72
N LEU A 244 -11.48 2.87 -1.23
CA LEU A 244 -12.29 1.84 -1.87
C LEU A 244 -11.82 1.54 -3.30
N ALA A 245 -11.21 2.52 -3.95
CA ALA A 245 -10.56 2.37 -5.26
C ALA A 245 -9.11 1.86 -5.18
N GLY A 246 -8.62 1.55 -3.97
CA GLY A 246 -7.25 1.11 -3.70
C GLY A 246 -6.27 2.24 -3.35
N GLY A 247 -6.78 3.46 -3.12
CA GLY A 247 -6.03 4.61 -2.63
C GLY A 247 -5.82 4.60 -1.13
N ARG A 248 -5.35 5.72 -0.59
CA ARG A 248 -5.16 5.96 0.85
C ARG A 248 -5.58 7.39 1.17
N ILE A 249 -6.11 7.64 2.36
CA ILE A 249 -6.50 9.01 2.75
C ILE A 249 -5.32 9.99 2.62
N ASP A 250 -4.11 9.55 2.98
CA ASP A 250 -2.86 10.22 2.62
C ASP A 250 -2.20 9.47 1.44
N PRO A 251 -2.21 10.04 0.21
CA PRO A 251 -1.57 9.44 -0.95
C PRO A 251 -0.06 9.26 -0.81
N SER A 252 0.59 9.94 0.14
CA SER A 252 2.03 9.78 0.40
C SER A 252 2.39 8.39 0.96
N GLN A 253 1.40 7.63 1.42
CA GLN A 253 1.55 6.27 1.94
C GLN A 253 1.21 5.19 0.93
N LEU A 254 0.71 5.56 -0.25
CA LEU A 254 0.45 4.61 -1.33
C LEU A 254 1.76 4.32 -2.06
N LEU A 255 2.11 3.05 -2.23
CA LEU A 255 3.30 2.66 -2.98
C LEU A 255 3.00 2.60 -4.48
N THR A 256 4.02 2.82 -5.32
CA THR A 256 3.85 2.81 -6.77
C THR A 256 3.37 1.46 -7.32
N LYS A 257 3.81 0.36 -6.74
CA LYS A 257 3.35 -0.99 -7.11
C LYS A 257 1.92 -1.31 -6.69
N ASP A 258 1.36 -0.54 -5.76
CA ASP A 258 0.01 -0.77 -5.24
C ASP A 258 -1.08 -0.17 -6.11
N ILE A 259 -0.71 0.62 -7.12
CA ILE A 259 -1.68 1.34 -7.95
C ILE A 259 -2.61 0.36 -8.68
N THR A 260 -3.90 0.69 -8.66
CA THR A 260 -4.90 -0.06 -9.39
C THR A 260 -4.90 0.35 -10.85
N ARG A 261 -5.57 -0.47 -11.67
CA ARG A 261 -5.77 -0.17 -13.09
C ARG A 261 -6.52 1.14 -13.27
N GLU A 262 -7.55 1.36 -12.46
CA GLU A 262 -8.42 2.51 -12.48
C GLU A 262 -7.62 3.78 -12.16
N GLN A 263 -6.78 3.73 -11.12
CA GLN A 263 -5.84 4.79 -10.75
C GLN A 263 -4.83 5.08 -11.86
N LEU A 264 -4.27 4.05 -12.51
CA LEU A 264 -3.36 4.23 -13.64
C LEU A 264 -4.05 4.88 -14.85
N ASN A 265 -5.31 4.54 -15.08
CA ASN A 265 -6.10 5.14 -16.17
C ASN A 265 -6.40 6.63 -15.88
N ALA A 266 -6.77 6.95 -14.64
CA ALA A 266 -6.97 8.33 -14.20
C ALA A 266 -5.66 9.14 -14.30
N LEU A 267 -4.54 8.59 -13.85
CA LEU A 267 -3.22 9.21 -13.99
C LEU A 267 -2.83 9.44 -15.45
N THR A 268 -3.11 8.47 -16.33
CA THR A 268 -2.82 8.62 -17.77
C THR A 268 -3.59 9.79 -18.36
N LYS A 269 -4.88 9.93 -18.03
CA LYS A 269 -5.71 11.05 -18.49
C LYS A 269 -5.20 12.39 -17.94
N ALA A 270 -4.91 12.45 -16.64
CA ALA A 270 -4.34 13.63 -16.01
C ALA A 270 -3.00 14.03 -16.66
N TYR A 271 -2.16 13.06 -17.00
CA TYR A 271 -0.90 13.31 -17.70
C TYR A 271 -1.09 13.84 -19.12
N ILE A 272 -2.07 13.32 -19.87
CA ILE A 272 -2.42 13.83 -21.22
C ILE A 272 -2.92 15.28 -21.15
N GLU A 273 -3.69 15.60 -20.12
CA GLU A 273 -4.25 16.95 -19.90
C GLU A 273 -3.22 17.91 -19.28
N TRP A 274 -2.12 17.39 -18.73
CA TRP A 274 -1.10 18.20 -18.06
C TRP A 274 -0.34 19.08 -19.07
N PRO A 275 -0.40 20.42 -18.94
CA PRO A 275 0.19 21.34 -19.92
C PRO A 275 1.72 21.34 -19.90
N PHE A 276 2.33 20.97 -18.78
CA PHE A 276 3.80 20.95 -18.60
C PHE A 276 4.41 19.57 -18.84
N ARG A 277 3.64 18.62 -19.37
CA ARG A 277 4.17 17.28 -19.65
C ARG A 277 5.36 17.38 -20.61
N PRO A 278 6.44 16.61 -20.41
CA PRO A 278 7.50 16.51 -21.39
C PRO A 278 6.95 16.05 -22.75
N ILE A 279 7.23 16.80 -23.82
CA ILE A 279 6.80 16.47 -25.19
C ILE A 279 8.03 16.06 -26.00
N GLY A 280 7.99 14.89 -26.66
CA GLY A 280 9.03 14.47 -27.62
C GLY A 280 10.25 13.76 -27.02
N ALA A 281 11.37 13.76 -27.76
CA ALA A 281 12.61 13.04 -27.44
C ALA A 281 13.30 13.50 -26.13
N GLU A 282 12.97 14.71 -25.66
CA GLU A 282 13.41 15.24 -24.35
C GLU A 282 12.89 14.41 -23.16
N ALA A 283 11.76 13.70 -23.33
CA ALA A 283 11.25 12.74 -22.33
C ALA A 283 12.14 11.47 -22.19
N ILE A 284 12.98 11.18 -23.20
CA ILE A 284 13.93 10.06 -23.19
C ILE A 284 15.27 10.51 -22.60
N GLU A 285 15.69 11.75 -22.84
CA GLU A 285 16.94 12.32 -22.29
C GLU A 285 16.82 12.69 -20.80
N ALA A 286 15.65 13.12 -20.33
CA ALA A 286 15.40 13.32 -18.90
C ALA A 286 15.53 12.01 -18.09
N GLN A 287 15.22 10.86 -18.70
CA GLN A 287 15.46 9.55 -18.09
C GLN A 287 16.95 9.16 -18.04
N ALA A 288 17.78 9.67 -18.96
CA ALA A 288 19.22 9.41 -18.99
C ALA A 288 19.98 10.29 -17.98
N MET A 289 19.63 11.57 -17.84
CA MET A 289 20.27 12.52 -16.92
C MET A 289 19.96 12.21 -15.43
N LEU A 290 18.79 11.63 -15.13
CA LEU A 290 18.45 11.15 -13.79
C LEU A 290 19.16 9.83 -13.41
N GLN A 291 19.70 9.08 -14.38
CA GLN A 291 20.51 7.89 -14.10
C GLN A 291 21.97 8.23 -13.77
N GLU A 292 22.56 9.26 -14.41
CA GLU A 292 23.95 9.68 -14.13
C GLU A 292 24.14 10.37 -12.78
N SER A 293 23.09 10.96 -12.20
CA SER A 293 23.16 11.66 -10.90
C SER A 293 23.08 10.73 -9.68
N VAL A 294 22.87 9.42 -9.87
CA VAL A 294 22.85 8.41 -8.81
C VAL A 294 24.19 7.66 -8.68
N GLU A 295 25.13 7.86 -9.61
CA GLU A 295 26.46 7.22 -9.60
C GLU A 295 27.62 8.12 -9.11
N VAL A 296 27.33 9.19 -8.35
CA VAL A 296 28.38 10.03 -7.70
C VAL A 296 28.21 10.09 -6.18
#